data_AF-A0AAU5WCE3-F1
#
_entry.id   AF-A0AAU5WCE3-F1
#
_cell.length_a   1.000
_cell.length_b   1.000
_cell.length_c   1.000
_cell.angle_alpha   90.00
_cell.angle_beta   90.00
_cell.angle_gamma   90.00
#
_symmetry.space_group_name_H-M   'P 1'
#
loop_
_entity.id
_entity.type
_entity.pdbx_description
1 polymer ?
#
loop_
_entity_poly.entity_id
_entity_poly.type
_entity_poly.pdbx_seq_one_letter_code
_entity_poly.pdbx_strand_id
1 'polypeptide(L)'
;MRVEGAEVARVLRDVARLGPYFEVVTDPAEEADPTWRPLPERDTARLIGLTDAYAERLGTGERRVAASILFQGLASRLWSPVVAAAAQGVVPDLGGLHWRWAPGAPIALWLRDPAGLRTGDPAGPVHREVVDGQLRPLRETMLGFVRLADGLLWGNAASALAGTLRVASGRPGMDGMDGLVRDLLARDPLTGTGSFDHGDFTRRSCCLYYRVPPEGGLCGDCALKRRTPEPGPGALSPGQ
;
A
#
# COMPACT_ATOMS: atom_id res chain seq x y z
N MET A 1 10.66 -10.65 20.50
CA MET A 1 9.92 -10.98 21.74
C MET A 1 8.45 -10.67 21.52
N ARG A 2 7.52 -11.60 21.81
CA ARG A 2 6.08 -11.32 21.70
C ARG A 2 5.71 -10.17 22.63
N VAL A 3 4.82 -9.27 22.21
CA VAL A 3 4.36 -8.13 23.00
C VAL A 3 2.89 -8.25 23.38
N GLU A 4 2.56 -7.67 24.53
CA GLU A 4 1.20 -7.55 25.05
C GLU A 4 0.31 -6.70 24.13
N GLY A 5 -0.97 -7.06 24.02
CA GLY A 5 -1.89 -6.37 23.12
C GLY A 5 -2.13 -4.90 23.43
N ALA A 6 -2.08 -4.51 24.71
CA ALA A 6 -2.19 -3.11 25.13
C ALA A 6 -1.04 -2.25 24.57
N GLU A 7 0.15 -2.83 24.42
CA GLU A 7 1.30 -2.13 23.86
C GLU A 7 1.14 -1.91 22.35
N VAL A 8 0.72 -2.95 21.62
CA VAL A 8 0.44 -2.87 20.18
C VAL A 8 -0.66 -1.85 19.92
N ALA A 9 -1.76 -1.89 20.68
CA ALA A 9 -2.85 -0.92 20.58
C ALA A 9 -2.39 0.52 20.88
N ARG A 10 -1.47 0.72 21.84
CA ARG A 10 -0.89 2.04 22.10
C ARG A 10 -0.05 2.52 20.91
N VAL A 11 0.85 1.69 20.38
CA VAL A 11 1.69 2.05 19.22
C VAL A 11 0.83 2.35 17.98
N LEU A 12 -0.20 1.53 17.71
CA LEU A 12 -1.13 1.77 16.60
C LEU A 12 -1.89 3.10 16.75
N ARG A 13 -2.36 3.43 17.96
CA ARG A 13 -2.94 4.76 18.25
C ARG A 13 -1.93 5.89 18.10
N ASP A 14 -0.67 5.64 18.44
CA ASP A 14 0.38 6.64 18.33
C ASP A 14 0.70 6.98 16.88
N VAL A 15 0.83 5.97 16.00
CA VAL A 15 1.10 6.18 14.58
C VAL A 15 -0.12 6.67 13.80
N ALA A 16 -1.35 6.39 14.28
CA ALA A 16 -2.58 6.91 13.67
C ALA A 16 -2.60 8.45 13.61
N ARG A 17 -1.86 9.14 14.50
CA ARG A 17 -1.71 10.61 14.48
C ARG A 17 -0.99 11.15 13.24
N LEU A 18 -0.33 10.29 12.46
CA LEU A 18 0.30 10.66 11.19
C LEU A 18 -0.74 10.91 10.09
N GLY A 19 -1.95 10.36 10.22
CA GLY A 19 -3.09 10.63 9.35
C GLY A 19 -3.94 9.39 9.06
N PRO A 20 -5.03 9.56 8.27
CA PRO A 20 -6.07 8.53 8.09
C PRO A 20 -5.56 7.19 7.52
N TYR A 21 -4.47 7.20 6.74
CA TYR A 21 -3.89 5.97 6.20
C TYR A 21 -3.20 5.10 7.28
N PHE A 22 -2.78 5.70 8.39
CA PHE A 22 -2.09 5.04 9.50
C PHE A 22 -3.05 4.52 10.57
N GLU A 23 -4.35 4.71 10.39
CA GLU A 23 -5.35 4.32 11.38
C GLU A 23 -5.68 2.83 11.31
N VAL A 24 -5.53 2.15 12.45
CA VAL A 24 -6.05 0.80 12.71
C VAL A 24 -6.77 0.85 14.05
N VAL A 25 -8.06 0.60 14.03
CA VAL A 25 -8.89 0.54 15.23
C VAL A 25 -8.55 -0.73 16.00
N THR A 26 -8.56 -0.68 17.32
CA THR A 26 -8.26 -1.84 18.19
C THR A 26 -9.29 -1.99 19.32
N ASP A 27 -10.40 -1.27 19.25
CA ASP A 27 -11.46 -1.34 20.25
C ASP A 27 -12.19 -2.70 20.13
N PRO A 28 -12.27 -3.51 21.20
CA PRO A 28 -13.04 -4.75 21.19
C PRO A 28 -14.53 -4.55 20.87
N ALA A 29 -15.09 -3.36 21.14
CA ALA A 29 -16.50 -3.06 20.87
C ALA A 29 -16.87 -3.16 19.37
N GLU A 30 -15.89 -3.04 18.47
CA GLU A 30 -16.09 -3.22 17.02
C GLU A 30 -16.57 -4.64 16.66
N GLU A 31 -16.34 -5.64 17.53
CA GLU A 31 -16.83 -7.00 17.31
C GLU A 31 -18.36 -7.08 17.17
N ALA A 32 -19.09 -6.16 17.79
CA ALA A 32 -20.55 -6.11 17.71
C ALA A 32 -21.06 -5.66 16.33
N ASP A 33 -20.23 -5.01 15.51
CA ASP A 33 -20.61 -4.55 14.18
C ASP A 33 -20.42 -5.67 13.12
N PRO A 34 -21.51 -6.22 12.56
CA PRO A 34 -21.45 -7.32 11.61
C PRO A 34 -21.00 -6.88 10.20
N THR A 35 -20.60 -5.62 9.99
CA THR A 35 -20.09 -5.12 8.71
C THR A 35 -18.59 -5.33 8.53
N TRP A 36 -17.85 -5.58 9.62
CA TRP A 36 -16.43 -5.95 9.55
C TRP A 36 -16.25 -7.30 8.86
N ARG A 37 -15.21 -7.40 8.03
CA ARG A 37 -14.85 -8.61 7.28
C ARG A 37 -13.39 -8.95 7.51
N PRO A 38 -12.99 -10.23 7.55
CA PRO A 38 -11.59 -10.60 7.61
C PRO A 38 -10.79 -10.06 6.40
N LEU A 39 -9.54 -9.70 6.62
CA LEU A 39 -8.57 -9.34 5.59
C LEU A 39 -7.37 -10.32 5.67
N PRO A 40 -6.88 -10.87 4.54
CA PRO A 40 -7.20 -10.50 3.15
C PRO A 40 -8.55 -11.04 2.69
N GLU A 41 -9.25 -10.24 1.88
CA GLU A 41 -10.50 -10.67 1.24
C GLU A 41 -10.20 -11.72 0.19
N ARG A 42 -10.87 -12.87 0.30
CA ARG A 42 -10.73 -14.01 -0.62
C ARG A 42 -12.01 -14.28 -1.41
N ASP A 43 -13.12 -13.64 -1.05
CA ASP A 43 -14.37 -13.70 -1.79
C ASP A 43 -14.25 -12.88 -3.07
N THR A 44 -14.17 -13.60 -4.19
CA THR A 44 -14.04 -13.00 -5.52
C THR A 44 -15.24 -12.12 -5.88
N ALA A 45 -16.46 -12.51 -5.49
CA ALA A 45 -17.66 -11.75 -5.81
C ALA A 45 -17.68 -10.40 -5.09
N ARG A 46 -17.21 -10.36 -3.83
CA ARG A 46 -17.07 -9.09 -3.08
C ARG A 46 -16.02 -8.18 -3.69
N LEU A 47 -14.86 -8.70 -4.07
CA LEU A 47 -13.83 -7.87 -4.71
C LEU A 47 -14.27 -7.35 -6.09
N ILE A 48 -15.06 -8.11 -6.84
CA ILE A 48 -15.70 -7.63 -8.07
C ILE A 48 -16.63 -6.46 -7.75
N GLY A 49 -17.58 -6.64 -6.82
CA GLY A 49 -18.53 -5.59 -6.45
C GLY A 49 -17.86 -4.33 -5.93
N LEU A 50 -16.82 -4.48 -5.10
CA LEU A 50 -16.02 -3.36 -4.62
C LEU A 50 -15.29 -2.65 -5.76
N THR A 51 -14.68 -3.42 -6.68
CA THR A 51 -13.96 -2.86 -7.83
C THR A 51 -14.92 -2.06 -8.72
N ASP A 52 -16.14 -2.57 -8.95
CA ASP A 52 -17.14 -1.91 -9.77
C ASP A 52 -17.63 -0.60 -9.12
N ALA A 53 -17.93 -0.62 -7.82
CA ALA A 53 -18.27 0.61 -7.09
C ALA A 53 -17.11 1.62 -7.06
N TYR A 54 -15.87 1.14 -7.02
CA TYR A 54 -14.69 1.99 -7.11
C TYR A 54 -14.51 2.56 -8.53
N ALA A 55 -14.90 1.82 -9.57
CA ALA A 55 -14.90 2.27 -10.95
C ALA A 55 -15.93 3.38 -11.17
N GLU A 56 -17.14 3.21 -10.64
CA GLU A 56 -18.20 4.24 -10.63
C GLU A 56 -17.70 5.52 -9.95
N ARG A 57 -17.08 5.41 -8.78
CA ARG A 57 -16.51 6.54 -8.05
C ARG A 57 -15.42 7.27 -8.83
N LEU A 58 -14.62 6.53 -9.60
CA LEU A 58 -13.57 7.09 -10.46
C LEU A 58 -14.12 7.59 -11.81
N GLY A 59 -15.39 7.37 -12.11
CA GLY A 59 -15.98 7.70 -13.41
C GLY A 59 -15.37 6.92 -14.58
N THR A 60 -14.78 5.74 -14.33
CA THR A 60 -14.13 4.94 -15.38
C THR A 60 -14.96 3.72 -15.76
N GLY A 61 -15.08 3.45 -17.06
CA GLY A 61 -15.63 2.18 -17.56
C GLY A 61 -14.62 1.02 -17.50
N GLU A 62 -13.39 1.28 -17.05
CA GLU A 62 -12.31 0.30 -17.11
C GLU A 62 -12.05 -0.34 -15.75
N ARG A 63 -12.65 -1.51 -15.52
CA ARG A 63 -12.48 -2.30 -14.30
C ARG A 63 -11.01 -2.48 -13.87
N ARG A 64 -10.09 -2.66 -14.83
CA ARG A 64 -8.65 -2.79 -14.54
C ARG A 64 -8.02 -1.53 -13.92
N VAL A 65 -8.50 -0.34 -14.30
CA VAL A 65 -8.03 0.93 -13.74
C VAL A 65 -8.48 1.03 -12.29
N ALA A 66 -9.77 0.75 -12.03
CA ALA A 66 -10.33 0.71 -10.69
C ALA A 66 -9.64 -0.32 -9.79
N ALA A 67 -9.43 -1.54 -10.29
CA ALA A 67 -8.73 -2.61 -9.57
C ALA A 67 -7.29 -2.23 -9.23
N SER A 68 -6.54 -1.65 -10.18
CA SER A 68 -5.18 -1.17 -9.95
C SER A 68 -5.11 -0.15 -8.80
N ILE A 69 -5.98 0.86 -8.84
CA ILE A 69 -6.00 1.95 -7.87
C ILE A 69 -6.52 1.46 -6.50
N LEU A 70 -7.54 0.60 -6.50
CA LEU A 70 -8.05 -0.04 -5.29
C LEU A 70 -6.96 -0.86 -4.59
N PHE A 71 -6.25 -1.71 -5.33
CA PHE A 71 -5.14 -2.49 -4.76
C PHE A 71 -4.04 -1.58 -4.19
N GLN A 72 -3.68 -0.51 -4.90
CA GLN A 72 -2.72 0.46 -4.40
C GLN A 72 -3.20 1.12 -3.09
N GLY A 73 -4.47 1.50 -3.02
CA GLY A 73 -5.07 2.08 -1.81
C GLY A 73 -5.05 1.11 -0.63
N LEU A 74 -5.39 -0.16 -0.85
CA LEU A 74 -5.30 -1.22 0.16
C LEU A 74 -3.86 -1.44 0.61
N ALA A 75 -2.90 -1.47 -0.32
CA ALA A 75 -1.49 -1.58 0.01
C ALA A 75 -1.02 -0.40 0.86
N SER A 76 -1.44 0.83 0.56
CA SER A 76 -1.12 2.00 1.39
C SER A 76 -1.70 1.88 2.80
N ARG A 77 -2.93 1.34 2.94
CA ARG A 77 -3.58 1.12 4.24
C ARG A 77 -2.93 0.03 5.08
N LEU A 78 -2.27 -0.94 4.44
CA LEU A 78 -1.48 -1.97 5.12
C LEU A 78 -0.08 -1.46 5.48
N TRP A 79 0.64 -0.84 4.53
CA TRP A 79 2.00 -0.39 4.75
C TRP A 79 2.11 0.71 5.80
N SER A 80 1.24 1.72 5.72
CA SER A 80 1.35 2.93 6.56
C SER A 80 1.41 2.63 8.06
N PRO A 81 0.40 1.97 8.67
CA PRO A 81 0.42 1.68 10.10
C PRO A 81 1.54 0.72 10.50
N VAL A 82 1.77 -0.33 9.70
CA VAL A 82 2.71 -1.41 10.06
C VAL A 82 4.15 -0.92 10.02
N VAL A 83 4.55 -0.20 8.98
CA VAL A 83 5.92 0.32 8.85
C VAL A 83 6.18 1.42 9.88
N ALA A 84 5.19 2.28 10.17
CA ALA A 84 5.34 3.28 11.22
C ALA A 84 5.46 2.65 12.61
N ALA A 85 4.65 1.62 12.92
CA ALA A 85 4.76 0.88 14.18
C ALA A 85 6.12 0.16 14.28
N ALA A 86 6.58 -0.43 13.17
CA ALA A 86 7.86 -1.11 13.08
C ALA A 86 9.05 -0.17 13.28
N ALA A 87 8.96 1.08 12.79
CA ALA A 87 9.96 2.12 13.06
C ALA A 87 10.04 2.47 14.56
N GLN A 88 8.96 2.23 15.33
CA GLN A 88 8.95 2.31 16.80
C GLN A 88 9.29 0.97 17.49
N GLY A 89 9.76 -0.03 16.74
CA GLY A 89 10.24 -1.32 17.24
C GLY A 89 9.17 -2.38 17.46
N VAL A 90 7.92 -2.15 17.01
CA VAL A 90 6.79 -3.09 17.17
C VAL A 90 6.20 -3.46 15.81
N VAL A 91 6.16 -4.74 15.50
CA VAL A 91 5.49 -5.27 14.32
C VAL A 91 4.17 -5.93 14.75
N PRO A 92 3.00 -5.37 14.38
CA PRO A 92 1.71 -5.98 14.68
C PRO A 92 1.53 -7.30 13.93
N ASP A 93 0.95 -8.30 14.60
CA ASP A 93 0.41 -9.51 13.99
C ASP A 93 -0.90 -9.16 13.28
N LEU A 94 -1.02 -9.47 11.98
CA LEU A 94 -2.20 -9.14 11.18
C LEU A 94 -3.18 -10.31 11.01
N GLY A 95 -3.02 -11.40 11.75
CA GLY A 95 -3.90 -12.57 11.67
C GLY A 95 -5.36 -12.28 12.06
N GLY A 96 -5.59 -11.30 12.94
CA GLY A 96 -6.90 -10.81 13.36
C GLY A 96 -7.40 -9.59 12.58
N LEU A 97 -6.77 -9.23 11.46
CA LEU A 97 -7.08 -8.01 10.73
C LEU A 97 -8.43 -8.13 10.02
N HIS A 98 -9.26 -7.11 10.24
CA HIS A 98 -10.54 -6.92 9.59
C HIS A 98 -10.55 -5.60 8.85
N TRP A 99 -11.39 -5.51 7.83
CA TRP A 99 -11.62 -4.30 7.07
C TRP A 99 -13.11 -4.06 6.90
N ARG A 100 -13.44 -2.79 6.70
CA ARG A 100 -14.78 -2.34 6.34
C ARG A 100 -14.65 -1.33 5.22
N TRP A 101 -15.55 -1.44 4.27
CA TRP A 101 -15.68 -0.48 3.19
C TRP A 101 -17.15 -0.15 2.97
N ALA A 102 -17.43 1.11 2.70
CA ALA A 102 -18.72 1.59 2.25
C ALA A 102 -18.50 2.60 1.10
N PRO A 103 -19.45 2.71 0.14
CA PRO A 103 -19.39 3.73 -0.89
C PRO A 103 -19.19 5.13 -0.29
N GLY A 104 -18.20 5.87 -0.82
CA GLY A 104 -17.88 7.22 -0.35
C GLY A 104 -17.09 7.30 0.97
N ALA A 105 -16.90 6.18 1.68
CA ALA A 105 -16.11 6.14 2.90
C ALA A 105 -14.67 5.64 2.64
N PRO A 106 -13.68 6.12 3.40
CA PRO A 106 -12.36 5.50 3.44
C PRO A 106 -12.45 4.04 3.90
N ILE A 107 -11.53 3.21 3.42
CA ILE A 107 -11.36 1.85 3.95
C ILE A 107 -10.93 1.95 5.41
N ALA A 108 -11.69 1.34 6.30
CA ALA A 108 -11.36 1.23 7.71
C ALA A 108 -10.70 -0.11 7.99
N LEU A 109 -9.77 -0.13 8.94
CA LEU A 109 -9.10 -1.35 9.42
C LEU A 109 -9.34 -1.48 10.92
N TRP A 110 -9.65 -2.70 11.34
CA TRP A 110 -9.78 -3.07 12.74
C TRP A 110 -8.92 -4.30 13.01
N LEU A 111 -8.08 -4.25 14.04
CA LEU A 111 -7.30 -5.39 14.48
C LEU A 111 -7.96 -5.99 15.73
N ARG A 112 -8.60 -7.13 15.54
CA ARG A 112 -9.14 -7.95 16.62
C ARG A 112 -8.00 -8.56 17.43
N ASP A 113 -8.12 -8.54 18.75
CA ASP A 113 -7.16 -9.10 19.70
C ASP A 113 -5.69 -8.73 19.39
N PRO A 114 -5.31 -7.43 19.49
CA PRO A 114 -3.99 -6.98 19.08
C PRO A 114 -2.87 -7.80 19.73
N ALA A 115 -1.91 -8.24 18.92
CA ALA A 115 -0.68 -8.89 19.36
C ALA A 115 0.44 -8.53 18.37
N GLY A 116 1.68 -8.86 18.71
CA GLY A 116 2.79 -8.58 17.81
C GLY A 116 4.16 -8.97 18.35
N LEU A 117 5.18 -8.44 17.69
CA LEU A 117 6.58 -8.71 17.95
C LEU A 117 7.34 -7.40 18.21
N ARG A 118 8.08 -7.34 19.32
CA ARG A 118 9.16 -6.37 19.50
C ARG A 118 10.45 -6.91 18.87
N THR A 119 11.06 -6.11 18.00
CA THR A 119 12.30 -6.44 17.28
C THR A 119 13.08 -5.18 16.89
N GLY A 120 14.41 -5.29 16.86
CA GLY A 120 15.31 -4.28 16.28
C GLY A 120 15.60 -4.50 14.79
N ASP A 121 15.19 -5.64 14.24
CA ASP A 121 15.23 -5.96 12.80
C ASP A 121 13.80 -6.29 12.34
N PRO A 122 13.02 -5.28 11.93
CA PRO A 122 11.61 -5.47 11.59
C PRO A 122 11.36 -5.87 10.14
N ALA A 123 12.33 -5.79 9.23
CA ALA A 123 12.09 -5.97 7.79
C ALA A 123 11.52 -7.36 7.45
N GLY A 124 12.07 -8.43 8.02
CA GLY A 124 11.56 -9.80 7.82
C GLY A 124 10.14 -10.01 8.36
N PRO A 125 9.87 -9.68 9.63
CA PRO A 125 8.52 -9.75 10.20
C PRO A 125 7.49 -8.90 9.44
N VAL A 126 7.79 -7.64 9.12
CA VAL A 126 6.90 -6.75 8.37
C VAL A 126 6.58 -7.33 6.98
N HIS A 127 7.59 -7.87 6.31
CA HIS A 127 7.42 -8.52 5.01
C HIS A 127 6.47 -9.72 5.10
N ARG A 128 6.63 -10.61 6.10
CA ARG A 128 5.70 -11.73 6.30
C ARG A 128 4.27 -11.27 6.57
N GLU A 129 4.08 -10.33 7.49
CA GLU A 129 2.75 -9.88 7.88
C GLU A 129 2.03 -9.20 6.71
N VAL A 130 2.71 -8.29 6.00
CA VAL A 130 2.06 -7.49 4.95
C VAL A 130 2.12 -8.15 3.58
N VAL A 131 3.29 -8.60 3.12
CA VAL A 131 3.44 -9.15 1.76
C VAL A 131 2.81 -10.53 1.69
N ASP A 132 3.24 -11.46 2.55
CA ASP A 132 2.80 -12.85 2.47
C ASP A 132 1.41 -13.04 3.09
N GLY A 133 1.14 -12.39 4.22
CA GLY A 133 -0.13 -12.51 4.93
C GLY A 133 -1.30 -11.80 4.25
N GLN A 134 -1.06 -10.66 3.59
CA GLN A 134 -2.13 -9.77 3.13
C GLN A 134 -2.09 -9.50 1.62
N LEU A 135 -0.99 -8.96 1.09
CA LEU A 135 -0.92 -8.49 -0.29
C LEU A 135 -0.91 -9.64 -1.31
N ARG A 136 -0.20 -10.74 -1.03
CA ARG A 136 -0.10 -11.87 -1.95
C ARG A 136 -1.46 -12.57 -2.14
N PRO A 137 -2.22 -12.92 -1.09
CA PRO A 137 -3.57 -13.48 -1.26
C PRO A 137 -4.53 -12.51 -1.96
N LEU A 138 -4.52 -11.22 -1.57
CA LEU A 138 -5.38 -10.21 -2.21
C LEU A 138 -5.08 -10.09 -3.71
N ARG A 139 -3.80 -10.05 -4.08
CA ARG A 139 -3.33 -10.04 -5.47
C ARG A 139 -3.82 -11.28 -6.22
N GLU A 140 -3.67 -12.47 -5.64
CA GLU A 140 -4.12 -13.73 -6.26
C GLU A 140 -5.62 -13.72 -6.55
N THR A 141 -6.44 -13.29 -5.59
CA THR A 141 -7.88 -13.15 -5.80
C THR A 141 -8.21 -12.12 -6.88
N MET A 142 -7.53 -10.96 -6.89
CA MET A 142 -7.75 -9.92 -7.90
C MET A 142 -7.38 -10.39 -9.32
N LEU A 143 -6.24 -11.04 -9.49
CA LEU A 143 -5.82 -11.58 -10.78
C LEU A 143 -6.75 -12.69 -11.31
N GLY A 144 -7.56 -13.31 -10.43
CA GLY A 144 -8.58 -14.28 -10.82
C GLY A 144 -9.75 -13.70 -11.62
N PHE A 145 -10.06 -12.41 -11.48
CA PHE A 145 -11.22 -11.80 -12.16
C PHE A 145 -10.90 -10.59 -13.04
N VAL A 146 -9.70 -10.00 -12.92
CA VAL A 146 -9.29 -8.85 -13.74
C VAL A 146 -7.91 -9.07 -14.35
N ARG A 147 -7.80 -8.79 -15.65
CA ARG A 147 -6.52 -8.86 -16.36
C ARG A 147 -5.64 -7.66 -16.02
N LEU A 148 -4.70 -7.87 -15.09
CA LEU A 148 -3.64 -6.94 -14.74
C LEU A 148 -2.28 -7.60 -14.92
N ALA A 149 -1.27 -6.81 -15.29
CA ALA A 149 0.10 -7.28 -15.29
C ALA A 149 0.55 -7.50 -13.83
N ASP A 150 1.24 -8.60 -13.57
CA ASP A 150 1.69 -8.91 -12.21
C ASP A 150 2.59 -7.80 -11.62
N GLY A 151 3.61 -7.39 -12.39
CA GLY A 151 4.52 -6.31 -11.99
C GLY A 151 3.86 -4.94 -11.84
N LEU A 152 2.62 -4.75 -12.32
CA LEU A 152 1.85 -3.54 -12.04
C LEU A 152 1.35 -3.55 -10.59
N LEU A 153 0.81 -4.66 -10.09
CA LEU A 153 0.33 -4.75 -8.71
C LEU A 153 1.48 -4.61 -7.71
N TRP A 154 2.61 -5.29 -7.95
CA TRP A 154 3.78 -5.12 -7.08
C TRP A 154 4.42 -3.74 -7.20
N GLY A 155 4.40 -3.12 -8.38
CA GLY A 155 4.79 -1.72 -8.54
C GLY A 155 3.90 -0.78 -7.72
N ASN A 156 2.58 -0.99 -7.73
CA ASN A 156 1.65 -0.23 -6.90
C ASN A 156 1.93 -0.45 -5.40
N ALA A 157 2.21 -1.68 -4.96
CA ALA A 157 2.58 -1.96 -3.58
C ALA A 157 3.88 -1.25 -3.17
N ALA A 158 4.89 -1.23 -4.04
CA ALA A 158 6.15 -0.52 -3.79
C ALA A 158 5.97 1.01 -3.74
N SER A 159 5.14 1.56 -4.61
CA SER A 159 4.78 2.98 -4.57
C SER A 159 3.97 3.35 -3.33
N ALA A 160 3.07 2.48 -2.88
CA ALA A 160 2.36 2.66 -1.62
C ALA A 160 3.33 2.72 -0.44
N LEU A 161 4.31 1.80 -0.39
CA LEU A 161 5.36 1.78 0.63
C LEU A 161 6.25 3.05 0.58
N ALA A 162 6.65 3.50 -0.60
CA ALA A 162 7.40 4.75 -0.75
C ALA A 162 6.57 5.98 -0.37
N GLY A 163 5.27 5.97 -0.66
CA GLY A 163 4.32 7.01 -0.24
C GLY A 163 4.17 7.09 1.28
N THR A 164 4.14 5.94 1.96
CA THR A 164 4.16 5.84 3.43
C THR A 164 5.39 6.55 4.00
N LEU A 165 6.59 6.32 3.45
CA LEU A 165 7.81 7.05 3.85
C LEU A 165 7.66 8.56 3.65
N ARG A 166 7.17 9.00 2.49
CA ARG A 166 7.01 10.42 2.16
C ARG A 166 6.13 11.18 3.17
N VAL A 167 5.06 10.55 3.65
CA VAL A 167 4.14 11.17 4.62
C VAL A 167 4.74 11.24 6.02
N ALA A 168 5.49 10.22 6.41
CA ALA A 168 6.05 10.09 7.76
C ALA A 168 7.45 10.69 7.92
N SER A 169 8.15 10.99 6.83
CA SER A 169 9.50 11.58 6.84
C SER A 169 9.54 12.87 7.66
N GLY A 170 10.54 12.99 8.52
CA GLY A 170 10.72 14.15 9.41
C GLY A 170 9.75 14.22 10.59
N ARG A 171 8.87 13.22 10.77
CA ARG A 171 8.01 13.14 11.96
C ARG A 171 8.76 12.49 13.13
N PRO A 172 8.53 12.93 14.38
CA PRO A 172 9.18 12.34 15.55
C PRO A 172 8.96 10.82 15.65
N GLY A 173 10.02 10.09 15.96
CA GLY A 173 9.98 8.63 16.14
C GLY A 173 10.00 7.81 14.86
N MET A 174 10.26 8.42 13.69
CA MET A 174 10.32 7.75 12.38
C MET A 174 11.76 7.61 11.83
N ASP A 175 12.78 7.76 12.67
CA ASP A 175 14.20 7.83 12.24
C ASP A 175 14.67 6.55 11.53
N GLY A 176 14.15 5.37 11.91
CA GLY A 176 14.47 4.09 11.27
C GLY A 176 13.69 3.77 10.00
N MET A 177 12.75 4.64 9.60
CA MET A 177 11.76 4.32 8.57
C MET A 177 12.34 4.27 7.15
N ASP A 178 13.28 5.15 6.81
CA ASP A 178 13.93 5.14 5.48
C ASP A 178 14.70 3.84 5.24
N GLY A 179 15.51 3.41 6.21
CA GLY A 179 16.24 2.13 6.15
C GLY A 179 15.30 0.94 6.02
N LEU A 180 14.27 0.87 6.86
CA LEU A 180 13.26 -0.20 6.79
C LEU A 180 12.55 -0.26 5.42
N VAL A 181 12.17 0.90 4.86
CA VAL A 181 11.51 0.98 3.56
C VAL A 181 12.43 0.50 2.44
N ARG A 182 13.72 0.87 2.47
CA ARG A 182 14.72 0.39 1.50
C ARG A 182 14.93 -1.12 1.62
N ASP A 183 15.04 -1.64 2.83
CA ASP A 183 15.22 -3.07 3.08
C ASP A 183 14.02 -3.90 2.61
N LEU A 184 12.79 -3.37 2.76
CA LEU A 184 11.58 -4.00 2.24
C LEU A 184 11.53 -3.97 0.71
N LEU A 185 11.92 -2.85 0.08
CA LEU A 185 11.97 -2.73 -1.38
C LEU A 185 13.05 -3.61 -2.03
N ALA A 186 14.09 -3.97 -1.27
CA ALA A 186 15.15 -4.88 -1.70
C ALA A 186 14.79 -6.38 -1.52
N ARG A 187 13.55 -6.69 -1.13
CA ARG A 187 13.04 -8.07 -1.00
C ARG A 187 12.05 -8.41 -2.09
N ASP A 188 12.02 -9.65 -2.54
CA ASP A 188 11.00 -10.11 -3.46
C ASP A 188 9.61 -10.10 -2.78
N PRO A 189 8.52 -9.79 -3.50
CA PRO A 189 8.45 -9.49 -4.93
C PRO A 189 8.56 -7.99 -5.26
N LEU A 190 8.98 -7.15 -4.31
CA LEU A 190 9.12 -5.71 -4.51
C LEU A 190 10.43 -5.35 -5.23
N THR A 191 11.41 -6.25 -5.24
CA THR A 191 12.73 -6.01 -5.81
C THR A 191 12.64 -5.56 -7.27
N GLY A 192 13.29 -4.43 -7.54
CA GLY A 192 13.32 -3.77 -8.83
C GLY A 192 12.01 -3.10 -9.25
N THR A 193 10.87 -3.27 -8.58
CA THR A 193 9.58 -2.69 -9.05
C THR A 193 9.58 -1.15 -9.16
N GLY A 194 10.55 -0.49 -8.54
CA GLY A 194 10.92 0.91 -8.74
C GLY A 194 12.26 1.21 -8.07
N SER A 195 12.66 2.49 -8.07
CA SER A 195 13.87 2.95 -7.41
C SER A 195 13.70 4.36 -6.86
N PHE A 196 14.43 4.67 -5.78
CA PHE A 196 14.63 6.03 -5.33
C PHE A 196 15.74 6.70 -6.11
N ASP A 197 15.54 7.97 -6.43
CA ASP A 197 16.54 8.84 -7.03
C ASP A 197 16.36 10.25 -6.45
N HIS A 198 17.39 10.78 -5.80
CA HIS A 198 17.34 12.07 -5.07
C HIS A 198 16.16 12.20 -4.08
N GLY A 199 15.74 11.09 -3.46
CA GLY A 199 14.62 11.05 -2.52
C GLY A 199 13.24 10.78 -3.16
N ASP A 200 13.14 10.86 -4.50
CA ASP A 200 11.91 10.59 -5.22
C ASP A 200 11.85 9.15 -5.72
N PHE A 201 10.75 8.45 -5.40
CA PHE A 201 10.51 7.10 -5.88
C PHE A 201 9.84 7.11 -7.26
N THR A 202 10.37 6.31 -8.19
CA THR A 202 9.74 6.09 -9.50
C THR A 202 9.53 4.60 -9.75
N ARG A 203 8.30 4.21 -10.11
CA ARG A 203 8.00 2.82 -10.48
C ARG A 203 8.55 2.48 -11.87
N ARG A 204 8.83 1.20 -12.10
CA ARG A 204 9.07 0.64 -13.45
C ARG A 204 7.77 0.30 -14.21
N SER A 205 6.64 0.24 -13.51
CA SER A 205 5.32 -0.07 -14.08
C SER A 205 4.34 1.11 -13.99
N CYS A 206 3.37 1.14 -14.91
CA CYS A 206 2.31 2.14 -14.92
C CYS A 206 1.14 1.70 -14.03
N CYS A 207 0.69 2.57 -13.09
CA CYS A 207 -0.46 2.31 -12.22
C CYS A 207 -1.83 2.50 -12.91
N LEU A 208 -1.85 2.90 -14.18
CA LEU A 208 -3.06 3.22 -14.98
C LEU A 208 -3.87 4.45 -14.53
N TYR A 209 -3.45 5.19 -13.50
CA TYR A 209 -4.16 6.39 -13.04
C TYR A 209 -4.40 7.43 -14.15
N TYR A 210 -3.48 7.54 -15.11
CA TYR A 210 -3.61 8.46 -16.25
C TYR A 210 -4.84 8.18 -17.15
N ARG A 211 -5.53 7.05 -16.93
CA ARG A 211 -6.72 6.63 -17.69
C ARG A 211 -8.03 6.91 -16.96
N VAL A 212 -7.96 7.51 -15.77
CA VAL A 212 -9.14 7.96 -15.02
C VAL A 212 -9.71 9.21 -15.72
N PRO A 213 -11.00 9.23 -16.12
CA PRO A 213 -11.60 10.41 -16.75
C PRO A 213 -11.76 11.62 -15.81
N PRO A 214 -11.96 12.83 -16.36
CA PRO A 214 -11.88 13.18 -17.79
C PRO A 214 -10.43 13.35 -18.30
N GLU A 215 -9.48 13.74 -17.45
CA GLU A 215 -8.12 14.10 -17.86
C GLU A 215 -6.99 13.44 -17.05
N GLY A 216 -7.23 12.26 -16.44
CA GLY A 216 -6.33 11.57 -15.51
C GLY A 216 -4.84 11.92 -15.66
N GLY A 217 -4.27 12.57 -14.64
CA GLY A 217 -2.89 13.06 -14.68
C GLY A 217 -1.84 11.96 -14.50
N LEU A 218 -0.56 12.35 -14.57
CA LEU A 218 0.53 11.49 -14.14
C LEU A 218 0.57 11.44 -12.60
N CYS A 219 0.43 10.25 -12.03
CA CYS A 219 0.58 10.05 -10.57
C CYS A 219 1.99 10.43 -10.06
N GLY A 220 2.14 10.57 -8.74
CA GLY A 220 3.40 10.91 -8.07
C GLY A 220 4.61 10.11 -8.55
N ASP A 221 4.48 8.79 -8.63
CA ASP A 221 5.60 7.87 -8.88
C ASP A 221 5.56 7.30 -10.31
N CYS A 222 5.07 8.10 -11.26
CA CYS A 222 4.76 7.62 -12.61
C CYS A 222 6.02 7.24 -13.40
N ALA A 223 6.04 6.01 -13.93
CA ALA A 223 7.07 5.53 -14.87
C ALA A 223 7.19 6.38 -16.16
N LEU A 224 6.17 7.19 -16.48
CA LEU A 224 6.15 8.04 -17.67
C LEU A 224 6.77 9.42 -17.44
N LYS A 225 6.95 9.87 -16.18
CA LYS A 225 7.56 11.18 -15.87
C LYS A 225 9.01 11.29 -16.34
N ARG A 226 9.74 10.17 -16.38
CA ARG A 226 11.16 10.11 -16.75
C ARG A 226 11.41 9.86 -18.24
N ARG A 227 10.38 9.70 -19.06
CA ARG A 227 10.55 9.61 -20.53
C ARG A 227 10.58 10.99 -21.16
N THR A 228 11.56 11.80 -20.82
CA THR A 228 12.11 12.72 -21.83
C THR A 228 12.81 11.81 -22.85
N PRO A 229 12.50 11.85 -24.15
CA PRO A 229 13.28 11.09 -25.11
C PRO A 229 14.74 11.52 -24.99
N GLU A 230 15.67 10.59 -24.84
CA GLU A 230 17.06 10.90 -25.17
C GLU A 230 17.06 11.44 -26.61
N PRO A 231 17.81 12.50 -26.93
CA PRO A 231 18.03 12.85 -28.33
C PRO A 231 18.62 11.61 -29.00
N GLY A 232 17.87 11.01 -29.92
CA GLY A 232 18.36 9.88 -30.68
C GLY A 232 19.69 10.24 -31.34
N PRO A 233 20.61 9.29 -31.54
CA PRO A 233 21.87 9.55 -32.22
C PRO A 233 21.54 9.90 -33.68
N GLY A 234 21.40 11.19 -34.00
CA GLY A 234 21.04 11.62 -35.34
C GLY A 234 20.47 13.03 -35.55
N ALA A 235 20.31 13.87 -34.53
CA ALA A 235 20.01 15.28 -34.77
C ALA A 235 21.28 16.03 -35.21
N LEU A 236 21.62 15.93 -36.50
CA LEU A 236 22.58 16.82 -37.15
C LEU A 236 22.11 18.27 -36.93
N SER A 237 22.97 19.09 -36.32
CA SER A 237 22.76 20.54 -36.25
C SER A 237 22.64 21.10 -37.67
N PRO A 238 21.62 21.92 -37.99
CA PRO A 238 21.69 22.80 -39.14
C PRO A 238 22.75 23.86 -38.81
N GLY A 239 23.83 23.87 -39.59
CA GLY A 239 24.88 24.87 -39.45
C GLY A 239 24.34 26.28 -39.67
N GLN A 240 24.83 27.19 -38.82
CA GLN A 240 25.12 28.59 -39.13
C GLN A 240 26.33 29.01 -38.28
#